data_AF-A0A975MRC9-F1
#
_entry.id   AF-A0A975MRC9-F1
#
_cell.length_a   1.000
_cell.length_b   1.000
_cell.length_c   1.000
_cell.angle_alpha   90.00
_cell.angle_beta   90.00
_cell.angle_gamma   90.00
#
_symmetry.space_group_name_H-M   'P 1'
#
loop_
_entity.id
_entity.type
_entity.pdbx_description
1 polymer ?
#
loop_
_entity_poly.entity_id
_entity_poly.type
_entity_poly.pdbx_seq_one_letter_code
_entity_poly.pdbx_strand_id
1 'polypeptide(L)' 'MIKALILISITCILPGCSEVAPWQRGNLAKPNMALDPNPNLTHIRDHIFTSREAAQGSRVSSGGGCGCN' A
#
# COMPACT_ATOMS: atom_id res chain seq x y z
N MET A 1 -9.41 7.98 -39.24
CA MET A 1 -10.41 7.00 -38.75
C MET A 1 -9.77 5.65 -38.42
N ILE A 2 -9.08 4.98 -39.36
CA ILE A 2 -8.38 3.70 -39.12
C ILE A 2 -7.39 3.72 -37.93
N LYS A 3 -6.60 4.79 -37.77
CA LYS A 3 -5.64 4.93 -36.66
C LYS A 3 -6.30 4.90 -35.27
N ALA A 4 -7.50 5.46 -35.14
CA ALA A 4 -8.24 5.47 -33.87
C ALA A 4 -8.81 4.07 -33.56
N LEU A 5 -9.25 3.33 -34.58
CA LEU A 5 -9.80 1.98 -34.44
C LEU A 5 -8.73 0.97 -34.01
N ILE A 6 -7.49 1.14 -34.51
CA ILE A 6 -6.33 0.36 -34.09
C ILE A 6 -5.98 0.64 -32.62
N LEU A 7 -6.02 1.91 -32.19
CA LEU A 7 -5.71 2.29 -30.81
C LEU A 7 -6.70 1.67 -29.80
N ILE A 8 -8.00 1.70 -30.13
CA ILE A 8 -9.08 1.15 -29.29
C ILE A 8 -8.97 -0.37 -29.19
N SER A 9 -8.66 -1.04 -30.31
CA SER A 9 -8.45 -2.49 -30.35
C SER A 9 -7.30 -2.91 -29.42
N ILE A 10 -6.16 -2.20 -29.46
CA ILE A 10 -5.00 -2.46 -28.62
C ILE A 10 -5.33 -2.32 -27.12
N THR A 11 -6.11 -1.31 -26.74
CA THR A 11 -6.48 -1.10 -25.33
C THR A 11 -7.43 -2.16 -24.76
N CYS A 12 -8.18 -2.86 -25.61
CA CYS A 12 -9.17 -3.85 -25.20
C CYS A 12 -8.55 -5.20 -24.77
N ILE A 13 -7.29 -5.45 -25.16
CA ILE A 13 -6.61 -6.74 -24.95
C ILE A 13 -5.70 -6.72 -23.72
N LEU A 14 -5.55 -5.58 -23.02
CA LEU A 14 -4.73 -5.54 -21.81
C LEU A 14 -5.46 -6.27 -20.68
N PRO A 15 -4.80 -7.21 -19.99
CA PRO A 15 -5.36 -7.82 -18.79
C PRO A 15 -5.63 -6.72 -17.75
N GLY A 16 -6.90 -6.60 -17.35
CA GLY A 16 -7.34 -5.66 -16.32
C GLY A 16 -6.98 -6.10 -14.90
N CYS A 17 -7.48 -5.35 -13.91
CA CYS A 17 -7.37 -5.71 -12.50
C CYS A 17 -8.00 -7.08 -12.24
N SER A 18 -7.24 -8.01 -11.64
CA SER A 18 -7.76 -9.31 -11.23
C SER A 18 -8.43 -9.21 -9.86
N GLU A 19 -9.60 -9.81 -9.70
CA GLU A 19 -10.23 -9.94 -8.39
C GLU A 19 -9.38 -10.86 -7.50
N VAL A 20 -8.92 -10.32 -6.36
CA VAL A 20 -8.13 -11.06 -5.39
C VAL A 20 -9.01 -11.32 -4.18
N ALA A 21 -9.25 -12.60 -3.88
CA ALA A 21 -10.07 -12.96 -2.75
C ALA A 21 -9.40 -12.53 -1.43
N PRO A 22 -10.16 -12.12 -0.40
CA PRO A 22 -9.61 -11.59 0.84
C PRO A 22 -8.53 -12.46 1.51
N TRP A 23 -8.69 -13.79 1.48
CA TRP A 23 -7.77 -14.76 2.07
C TRP A 23 -6.50 -15.00 1.25
N GLN A 24 -6.48 -14.67 -0.04
CA GLN A 24 -5.28 -14.79 -0.87
C GLN A 24 -4.25 -13.70 -0.56
N ARG A 25 -4.70 -12.59 0.05
CA ARG A 25 -3.84 -11.45 0.38
C ARG A 25 -2.71 -11.81 1.35
N GLY A 26 -2.95 -12.72 2.30
CA GLY A 26 -1.91 -13.19 3.22
C GLY A 26 -0.75 -13.91 2.53
N ASN A 27 -0.99 -14.55 1.38
CA ASN A 27 0.04 -15.24 0.60
C ASN A 27 0.69 -14.32 -0.45
N LEU A 28 -0.06 -13.34 -0.97
CA LEU A 28 0.42 -12.39 -1.99
C LEU A 28 1.23 -11.24 -1.39
N ALA A 29 0.91 -10.82 -0.16
CA ALA A 29 1.63 -9.77 0.55
C ALA A 29 2.96 -10.29 1.09
N LYS A 30 4.05 -9.94 0.42
CA LYS A 30 5.40 -10.31 0.85
C LYS A 30 5.84 -9.46 2.05
N PRO A 31 6.71 -9.96 2.93
CA PRO A 31 7.20 -9.20 4.08
C PRO A 31 7.88 -7.86 3.71
N ASN A 32 8.50 -7.78 2.54
CA ASN A 32 9.13 -6.55 2.03
C ASN A 32 8.14 -5.51 1.49
N MET A 33 6.86 -5.85 1.39
CA MET A 33 5.77 -4.92 1.04
C MET A 33 5.12 -4.32 2.29
N ALA A 34 5.61 -4.68 3.49
CA ALA A 34 5.13 -4.09 4.73
C ALA A 34 5.38 -2.58 4.73
N LEU A 35 4.35 -1.83 5.15
CA LEU A 35 4.40 -0.37 5.30
C LEU A 35 5.49 0.05 6.28
N ASP A 36 5.68 -0.76 7.31
CA ASP A 36 6.77 -0.65 8.25
C ASP A 36 7.50 -2.00 8.35
N PRO A 37 8.69 -2.13 7.75
CA PRO A 37 9.48 -3.35 7.82
C PRO A 37 10.13 -3.57 9.19
N ASN A 38 10.21 -2.56 10.07
CA ASN A 38 10.77 -2.68 11.41
C ASN A 38 9.94 -1.90 12.44
N PRO A 39 8.78 -2.45 12.84
CA PRO A 39 7.85 -1.78 13.75
C PRO A 39 8.48 -1.43 15.08
N ASN A 40 9.36 -2.28 15.61
CA ASN A 40 10.05 -2.02 16.88
C ASN A 40 10.93 -0.76 16.80
N LEU A 41 11.68 -0.62 15.71
CA LEU A 41 12.55 0.53 15.52
C LEU A 41 11.76 1.82 15.27
N THR A 42 10.66 1.73 14.54
CA THR A 42 9.75 2.86 14.33
C THR A 42 9.11 3.29 15.64
N HIS A 43 8.60 2.36 16.45
CA HIS A 43 8.07 2.66 17.78
C HIS A 43 9.10 3.36 18.69
N ILE A 44 10.35 2.90 18.70
CA ILE A 44 11.41 3.54 19.49
C ILE A 44 11.68 4.96 18.99
N ARG A 45 11.75 5.16 17.67
CA ARG A 45 11.95 6.49 17.08
C ARG A 45 10.80 7.43 17.37
N ASP A 46 9.57 6.95 17.30
CA ASP A 46 8.37 7.72 17.64
C ASP A 46 8.36 8.07 19.12
N HIS A 47 8.73 7.14 20.00
CA HIS A 47 8.86 7.43 21.43
C HIS A 47 9.91 8.52 21.70
N ILE A 48 11.07 8.46 21.04
CA ILE A 48 12.11 9.49 21.17
C ILE A 48 11.63 10.84 20.62
N PHE A 49 10.98 10.83 19.45
CA PHE A 49 10.49 12.03 18.78
C PHE A 49 9.40 12.71 19.62
N THR A 50 8.39 11.97 20.06
CA THR A 50 7.30 12.48 20.93
C THR A 50 7.82 12.98 22.28
N SER A 51 8.85 12.34 22.84
CA SER A 51 9.48 12.79 24.09
C SER A 51 10.25 14.10 23.94
N ARG A 52 10.80 14.38 22.74
CA ARG A 52 11.62 15.58 22.49
C ARG A 52 10.83 16.75 21.92
N GLU A 53 9.86 16.46 21.05
CA GLU A 53 9.21 17.44 20.18
C GLU A 53 7.68 17.45 20.40
N ALA A 54 7.23 17.32 21.66
CA ALA A 54 5.87 16.99 22.15
C ALA A 54 4.65 17.79 21.61
N ALA A 55 4.71 18.45 20.46
CA ALA A 55 3.69 19.34 19.92
C ALA A 55 3.11 18.93 18.55
N GLN A 56 3.69 17.97 17.83
CA GLN A 56 3.13 17.51 16.55
C GLN A 56 2.76 16.04 16.66
N GLY A 57 1.45 15.76 16.61
CA GLY A 57 0.88 14.42 16.76
C GLY A 57 1.60 13.37 15.91
N SER A 58 1.57 12.13 16.41
CA SER A 58 2.16 10.95 15.78
C SER A 58 2.01 10.98 14.25
N ARG A 59 3.14 10.88 13.52
CA ARG A 59 3.18 10.76 12.06
C ARG A 59 2.75 9.36 11.65
N VAL A 60 1.54 8.96 12.01
CA VAL A 60 0.90 7.76 11.49
C VAL A 60 -0.30 8.24 10.71
N SER A 61 -0.06 8.62 9.46
CA SER A 61 -1.12 8.43 8.46
C SER A 61 -1.35 6.94 8.44
N SER A 62 -2.58 6.51 8.73
CA SER A 62 -3.03 5.13 8.56
C SER A 62 -2.95 4.77 7.07
N GLY A 63 -1.74 4.54 6.58
CA GLY A 63 -1.47 4.31 5.18
C GLY A 63 -1.80 2.88 4.85
N GLY A 64 -2.92 2.64 4.18
CA GLY A 64 -3.04 1.57 3.18
C GLY A 64 -2.94 0.12 3.67
N GLY A 65 -3.47 -0.20 4.84
CA GLY A 65 -3.93 -1.57 5.12
C GLY A 65 -5.38 -1.70 4.67
N CYS A 66 -5.74 -2.72 3.88
CA CYS A 66 -7.14 -3.14 3.86
C CYS A 66 -7.44 -3.63 5.27
N GLY A 67 -8.09 -2.79 6.07
CA GLY A 67 -8.34 -2.99 7.50
C GLY A 67 -9.19 -4.21 7.81
N CYS A 68 -8.60 -5.40 7.71
CA CYS A 68 -9.14 -6.62 8.25
C CYS A 68 -8.54 -6.80 9.65
N ASN A 69 -9.38 -6.55 10.66
CA ASN A 69 -9.17 -7.02 12.03
C ASN A 69 -9.00 -8.54 12.06
#